data_AF-A0A256ZAC7-F1
#
_entry.id   AF-A0A256ZAC7-F1
#
_cell.length_a   1.000
_cell.length_b   1.000
_cell.length_c   1.000
_cell.angle_alpha   90.00
_cell.angle_beta   90.00
_cell.angle_gamma   90.00
#
_symmetry.space_group_name_H-M   'P 1'
#
loop_
_entity.id
_entity.type
_entity.pdbx_description
1 polymer ?
#
loop_
_entity_poly.entity_id
_entity_poly.type
_entity_poly.pdbx_seq_one_letter_code
_entity_poly.pdbx_strand_id
1 'polypeptide(L)'
;MPTHPEFQEKIDVLDIIISILKDHEENLSKIIDRFDSVCEDISAFEEKVSLLDKCLERLDGLKIRNVVGAVGTKGPLVTVKCKDWLAFKSASQGALLVAFEVVGDRFFFSSVSDLFIFTYSAGLPESTALMNRRVRGWLETHPETPDEETVPSRGFASKDGEAAYEIVVSPKMVKRWLSQELGIPESKIVEGRILH
;
A
#
# COMPACT_ATOMS: atom_id res chain seq x y z
N MET A 1 -30.32 -81.36 17.70
CA MET A 1 -29.48 -80.33 18.34
C MET A 1 -30.42 -79.37 19.04
N PRO A 2 -30.45 -79.31 20.39
CA PRO A 2 -31.30 -78.35 21.08
C PRO A 2 -30.67 -76.96 20.92
N THR A 3 -31.36 -76.06 20.23
CA THR A 3 -31.02 -74.64 20.19
C THR A 3 -31.37 -74.06 21.54
N HIS A 4 -30.37 -73.75 22.36
CA HIS A 4 -30.58 -73.09 23.63
C HIS A 4 -30.86 -71.59 23.37
N PRO A 5 -32.09 -71.10 23.60
CA PRO A 5 -32.50 -69.73 23.23
C PRO A 5 -31.63 -68.64 23.88
N GLU A 6 -31.11 -68.89 25.08
CA GLU A 6 -30.18 -67.97 25.77
C GLU A 6 -28.85 -67.76 25.06
N PHE A 7 -28.39 -68.74 24.26
CA PHE A 7 -27.15 -68.59 23.49
C PHE A 7 -27.41 -67.77 22.22
N GLN A 8 -28.61 -67.87 21.64
CA GLN A 8 -28.98 -67.06 20.48
C GLN A 8 -29.09 -65.58 20.86
N GLU A 9 -29.74 -65.25 21.98
CA GLU A 9 -29.82 -63.85 22.45
C GLU A 9 -28.43 -63.25 22.69
N LYS A 10 -27.49 -64.02 23.25
CA LYS A 10 -26.10 -63.56 23.45
C LYS A 10 -25.39 -63.31 22.12
N ILE A 11 -25.63 -64.15 21.11
CA ILE A 11 -25.09 -63.96 19.77
C ILE A 11 -25.68 -62.71 19.12
N ASP A 12 -26.99 -62.50 19.24
CA ASP A 12 -27.68 -61.33 18.67
C ASP A 12 -27.16 -60.02 19.30
N VAL A 13 -26.91 -60.00 20.62
CA VAL A 13 -26.29 -58.86 21.31
C VAL A 13 -24.86 -58.60 20.82
N LEU A 14 -24.08 -59.66 20.59
CA LEU A 14 -22.73 -59.51 20.02
C LEU A 14 -22.77 -58.94 18.60
N ASP A 15 -23.71 -59.38 17.77
CA ASP A 15 -23.88 -58.83 16.42
C ASP A 15 -24.25 -57.34 16.45
N ILE A 16 -25.09 -56.91 17.41
CA ILE A 16 -25.39 -55.49 17.64
C ILE A 16 -24.12 -54.73 18.02
N ILE A 17 -23.33 -55.24 18.98
CA ILE A 17 -22.09 -54.58 19.40
C ILE A 17 -21.11 -54.48 18.23
N ILE A 18 -20.95 -55.55 17.44
CA ILE A 18 -20.09 -55.55 16.25
C ILE A 18 -20.56 -54.52 15.23
N SER A 19 -21.88 -54.37 15.04
CA SER A 19 -22.44 -53.36 14.12
C SER A 19 -22.10 -51.93 14.57
N ILE A 20 -22.21 -51.64 15.86
CA ILE A 20 -21.90 -50.33 16.43
C ILE A 20 -20.40 -50.04 16.34
N LEU A 21 -19.56 -51.04 16.64
CA LEU A 21 -18.11 -50.89 16.54
C LEU A 21 -17.66 -50.64 15.09
N LYS A 22 -18.28 -51.31 14.11
CA LYS A 22 -18.03 -51.03 12.69
C LYS A 22 -18.43 -49.61 12.29
N ASP A 23 -19.59 -49.13 12.76
CA ASP A 23 -20.02 -47.75 12.48
C ASP A 23 -19.06 -46.72 13.09
N HIS A 24 -18.57 -46.97 14.31
CA HIS A 24 -17.56 -46.14 14.94
C HIS A 24 -16.22 -46.17 14.19
N GLU A 25 -15.77 -47.34 13.74
CA GLU A 25 -14.56 -47.48 12.93
C GLU A 25 -14.65 -46.67 11.62
N GLU A 26 -15.80 -46.73 10.95
CA GLU A 26 -16.05 -45.94 9.74
C GLU A 26 -16.08 -44.43 10.04
N ASN A 27 -16.73 -44.02 11.13
CA ASN A 27 -16.79 -42.62 11.53
C ASN A 27 -15.41 -42.06 11.92
N LEU A 28 -14.60 -42.84 12.63
CA LEU A 28 -13.22 -42.45 12.95
C LEU A 28 -12.36 -42.33 11.70
N SER A 29 -12.55 -43.21 10.72
CA SER A 29 -11.88 -43.10 9.42
C SER A 29 -12.26 -41.81 8.70
N LYS A 30 -13.55 -41.44 8.67
CA LYS A 30 -13.98 -40.15 8.11
C LYS A 30 -13.40 -38.94 8.85
N ILE A 31 -13.23 -39.04 10.17
CA ILE A 31 -12.61 -37.96 10.97
C ILE A 31 -11.13 -37.83 10.63
N ILE A 32 -10.41 -38.94 10.43
CA ILE A 32 -8.98 -38.89 10.08
C ILE A 32 -8.77 -38.24 8.71
N ASP A 33 -9.59 -38.59 7.72
CA ASP A 33 -9.52 -37.97 6.38
C ASP A 33 -9.76 -36.45 6.45
N ARG A 34 -10.69 -36.01 7.31
CA ARG A 34 -10.95 -34.58 7.53
C ARG A 34 -9.79 -33.89 8.25
N PHE A 35 -9.15 -34.58 9.19
CA PHE A 35 -8.00 -34.04 9.90
C PHE A 35 -6.80 -33.87 8.96
N ASP A 36 -6.56 -34.83 8.07
CA ASP A 36 -5.50 -34.75 7.07
C ASP A 36 -5.73 -33.57 6.11
N SER A 37 -6.97 -33.37 5.65
CA SER A 37 -7.34 -32.19 4.86
C SER A 37 -7.08 -30.87 5.60
N VAL A 38 -7.33 -30.80 6.91
CA VAL A 38 -7.04 -29.60 7.71
C VAL A 38 -5.53 -29.40 7.88
N CYS A 39 -4.75 -30.47 8.02
CA CYS A 39 -3.29 -30.38 8.04
C CYS A 39 -2.72 -29.86 6.71
N GLU A 40 -3.28 -30.27 5.57
CA GLU A 40 -2.94 -29.72 4.25
C GLU A 40 -3.27 -28.23 4.15
N ASP A 41 -4.46 -27.83 4.60
CA ASP A 41 -4.88 -26.42 4.61
C ASP A 41 -3.98 -25.54 5.49
N ILE A 42 -3.60 -26.04 6.68
CA ILE A 42 -2.68 -25.35 7.59
C ILE A 42 -1.30 -25.19 6.95
N SER A 43 -0.81 -26.22 6.25
CA SER A 43 0.46 -26.15 5.52
C SER A 43 0.42 -25.10 4.40
N ALA A 44 -0.68 -25.06 3.64
CA ALA A 44 -0.89 -24.04 2.62
C ALA A 44 -1.03 -22.62 3.22
N PHE A 45 -1.53 -22.51 4.45
CA PHE A 45 -1.60 -21.25 5.18
C PHE A 45 -0.22 -20.80 5.68
N GLU A 46 0.61 -21.71 6.17
CA GLU A 46 1.99 -21.44 6.61
C GLU A 46 2.83 -20.82 5.49
N GLU A 47 2.70 -21.31 4.26
CA GLU A 47 3.37 -20.71 3.09
C GLU A 47 2.99 -19.23 2.91
N LYS A 48 1.71 -18.89 3.09
CA LYS A 48 1.22 -17.51 2.99
C LYS A 48 1.73 -16.63 4.12
N VAL A 49 1.82 -17.17 5.34
CA VAL A 49 2.42 -16.47 6.49
C VAL A 49 3.88 -16.15 6.21
N SER A 50 4.63 -17.08 5.61
CA SER A 50 6.03 -16.83 5.23
C SER A 50 6.20 -15.71 4.19
N LEU A 51 5.22 -15.52 3.28
CA LEU A 51 5.22 -14.39 2.36
C LEU A 51 4.93 -13.07 3.08
N LEU A 52 4.08 -13.11 4.10
CA LEU A 52 3.78 -11.94 4.93
C LEU A 52 5.00 -11.54 5.76
N ASP A 53 5.70 -12.48 6.38
CA ASP A 53 6.92 -12.23 7.15
C ASP A 53 8.00 -11.59 6.27
N LYS A 54 8.21 -12.11 5.06
CA LYS A 54 9.12 -11.48 4.07
C LYS A 54 8.71 -10.05 3.71
N CYS A 55 7.42 -9.76 3.67
CA CYS A 55 6.94 -8.39 3.47
C CYS A 55 7.17 -7.50 4.70
N LEU A 56 6.97 -8.02 5.91
CA LEU A 56 7.22 -7.29 7.17
C LEU A 56 8.70 -7.01 7.39
N GLU A 57 9.60 -7.93 7.06
CA GLU A 57 11.06 -7.71 7.10
C GLU A 57 11.49 -6.58 6.16
N ARG A 58 10.85 -6.47 4.99
CA ARG A 58 11.07 -5.33 4.07
C ARG A 58 10.61 -4.00 4.66
N LEU A 59 9.69 -4.02 5.62
CA LEU A 59 9.13 -2.85 6.28
C LEU A 59 9.90 -2.45 7.54
N ASP A 60 10.53 -3.38 8.26
CA ASP A 60 11.38 -3.09 9.43
C ASP A 60 12.61 -2.21 9.08
N GLY A 61 12.96 -2.12 7.79
CA GLY A 61 13.93 -1.16 7.27
C GLY A 61 13.51 0.32 7.38
N LEU A 62 12.22 0.61 7.60
CA LEU A 62 11.68 1.96 7.77
C LEU A 62 11.73 2.38 9.25
N LYS A 63 12.94 2.59 9.79
CA LYS A 63 13.10 3.30 11.08
C LYS A 63 12.72 4.77 10.92
N ILE A 64 11.44 5.10 11.08
CA ILE A 64 10.94 6.48 11.05
C ILE A 64 11.44 7.20 12.31
N ARG A 65 12.53 7.94 12.18
CA ARG A 65 13.20 8.62 13.31
C ARG A 65 12.49 9.89 13.80
N ASN A 66 11.47 10.41 13.12
CA ASN A 66 10.82 11.67 13.50
C ASN A 66 9.33 11.71 13.11
N VAL A 67 8.45 11.07 13.89
CA VAL A 67 6.99 11.30 13.79
C VAL A 67 6.64 12.51 14.67
N VAL A 68 6.17 13.59 14.05
CA VAL A 68 5.67 14.78 14.77
C VAL A 68 4.16 14.84 14.63
N GLY A 69 3.47 14.16 15.55
CA GLY A 69 2.02 14.18 15.64
C GLY A 69 1.32 13.16 14.75
N ALA A 70 0.53 12.30 15.40
CA ALA A 70 -0.39 11.35 14.80
C ALA A 70 -1.81 11.87 15.06
N VAL A 71 -2.56 12.22 14.01
CA VAL A 71 -3.99 12.50 14.13
C VAL A 71 -4.72 11.31 13.53
N GLY A 72 -5.38 10.53 14.38
CA GLY A 72 -6.21 9.41 13.94
C GLY A 72 -7.46 9.95 13.26
N THR A 73 -7.62 9.68 11.97
CA THR A 73 -8.91 9.82 11.30
C THR A 73 -9.64 8.48 11.30
N LYS A 74 -10.92 8.44 10.92
CA LYS A 74 -11.85 7.32 11.15
C LYS A 74 -11.58 6.12 10.22
N GLY A 75 -10.42 5.49 10.39
CA GLY A 75 -9.93 4.25 9.80
C GLY A 75 -8.66 3.78 10.55
N PRO A 76 -8.09 2.60 10.27
CA PRO A 76 -6.88 2.11 10.95
C PRO A 76 -5.60 2.89 10.56
N LEU A 77 -5.70 3.94 9.74
CA LEU A 77 -4.58 4.68 9.19
C LEU A 77 -4.31 5.95 9.99
N VAL A 78 -3.07 6.11 10.44
CA VAL A 78 -2.58 7.27 11.20
C VAL A 78 -2.07 8.34 10.23
N THR A 79 -2.55 9.57 10.35
CA THR A 79 -2.02 10.68 9.54
C THR A 79 -0.85 11.36 10.24
N VAL A 80 0.26 11.48 9.53
CA VAL A 80 1.50 12.13 9.99
C VAL A 80 1.80 13.34 9.12
N LYS A 81 1.96 14.50 9.74
CA LYS A 81 2.34 15.73 9.03
C LYS A 81 3.85 15.93 9.07
N CYS A 82 4.48 15.89 7.90
CA CYS A 82 5.91 16.11 7.75
C CYS A 82 6.23 17.61 7.87
N LYS A 83 7.30 17.93 8.60
CA LYS A 83 7.75 19.32 8.81
C LYS A 83 8.39 19.93 7.57
N ASP A 84 9.10 19.11 6.79
CA ASP A 84 9.86 19.52 5.62
C ASP A 84 9.78 18.46 4.51
N TRP A 85 10.22 18.85 3.32
CA TRP A 85 10.25 17.97 2.14
C TRP A 85 11.11 16.73 2.36
N LEU A 86 12.22 16.85 3.10
CA LEU A 86 13.18 15.75 3.27
C LEU A 86 12.59 14.64 4.15
N ALA A 87 11.84 15.01 5.19
CA ALA A 87 11.07 14.11 6.02
C ALA A 87 9.96 13.42 5.22
N PHE A 88 9.22 14.17 4.40
CA PHE A 88 8.19 13.59 3.51
C PHE A 88 8.80 12.60 2.52
N LYS A 89 9.85 13.02 1.81
CA LYS A 89 10.57 12.18 0.85
C LYS A 89 11.05 10.88 1.49
N SER A 90 11.71 10.96 2.63
CA SER A 90 12.26 9.78 3.31
C SER A 90 11.14 8.83 3.79
N ALA A 91 10.03 9.36 4.30
CA ALA A 91 8.90 8.56 4.77
C ALA A 91 8.05 7.97 3.62
N SER A 92 8.10 8.60 2.45
CA SER A 92 7.33 8.21 1.27
C SER A 92 8.09 7.26 0.34
N GLN A 93 9.35 6.91 0.63
CA GLN A 93 10.08 5.93 -0.19
C GLN A 93 9.38 4.58 -0.12
N GLY A 94 8.98 4.04 -1.28
CA GLY A 94 8.24 2.79 -1.36
C GLY A 94 6.75 2.89 -1.03
N ALA A 95 6.19 4.10 -0.94
CA ALA A 95 4.76 4.29 -0.76
C ALA A 95 3.93 3.55 -1.83
N LEU A 96 2.78 3.02 -1.43
CA LEU A 96 1.86 2.30 -2.30
C LEU A 96 1.18 3.25 -3.30
N LEU A 97 0.92 4.48 -2.85
CA LEU A 97 0.27 5.53 -3.62
C LEU A 97 0.81 6.88 -3.15
N VAL A 98 1.02 7.79 -4.09
CA VAL A 98 1.27 9.21 -3.81
C VAL A 98 0.21 10.04 -4.51
N ALA A 99 -0.40 10.96 -3.80
CA ALA A 99 -1.35 11.92 -4.31
C ALA A 99 -0.80 13.34 -4.16
N PHE A 100 -1.04 14.20 -5.13
CA PHE A 100 -0.72 15.60 -5.01
C PHE A 100 -1.87 16.47 -5.50
N GLU A 101 -2.05 17.62 -4.87
CA GLU A 101 -3.08 18.59 -5.22
C GLU A 101 -2.49 20.00 -5.16
N VAL A 102 -2.87 20.84 -6.11
CA VAL A 102 -2.55 22.27 -6.09
C VAL A 102 -3.81 23.03 -5.76
N VAL A 103 -3.84 23.66 -4.58
CA VAL A 103 -4.97 24.49 -4.15
C VAL A 103 -4.46 25.92 -3.94
N GLY A 104 -4.80 26.81 -4.86
CA GLY A 104 -4.28 28.18 -4.88
C GLY A 104 -2.76 28.18 -5.06
N ASP A 105 -2.06 28.87 -4.15
CA ASP A 105 -0.60 29.00 -4.13
C ASP A 105 0.10 27.91 -3.28
N ARG A 106 -0.52 26.74 -3.12
CA ARG A 106 0.04 25.67 -2.26
C ARG A 106 -0.07 24.31 -2.90
N PHE A 107 1.04 23.58 -2.87
CA PHE A 107 1.07 22.16 -3.13
C PHE A 107 0.76 21.39 -1.84
N PHE A 108 -0.06 20.37 -1.99
CA PHE A 108 -0.31 19.35 -1.00
C PHE A 108 0.19 18.04 -1.57
N PHE A 109 1.01 17.34 -0.80
CA PHE A 109 1.50 16.01 -1.11
C PHE A 109 1.05 15.07 -0.02
N SER A 110 0.53 13.91 -0.42
CA SER A 110 0.13 12.85 0.49
C SER A 110 0.66 11.53 -0.01
N SER A 111 1.16 10.66 0.86
CA SER A 111 1.57 9.31 0.50
C SER A 111 0.91 8.29 1.42
N VAL A 112 0.54 7.13 0.88
CA VAL A 112 0.06 5.99 1.67
C VAL A 112 1.17 4.97 1.79
N SER A 113 1.57 4.70 3.02
CA SER A 113 2.52 3.64 3.37
C SER A 113 1.88 2.80 4.48
N ASP A 114 1.57 1.54 4.21
CA ASP A 114 0.89 0.60 5.12
C ASP A 114 -0.19 1.25 6.01
N LEU A 115 0.17 1.59 7.26
CA LEU A 115 -0.72 2.13 8.29
C LEU A 115 -0.67 3.66 8.42
N PHE A 116 0.11 4.34 7.58
CA PHE A 116 0.38 5.76 7.68
C PHE A 116 0.03 6.52 6.41
N ILE A 117 -0.57 7.69 6.61
CA ILE A 117 -0.73 8.71 5.58
C ILE A 117 0.24 9.83 5.91
N PHE A 118 1.33 9.96 5.14
CA PHE A 118 2.24 11.09 5.29
C PHE A 118 1.71 12.26 4.49
N THR A 119 1.75 13.46 5.06
CA THR A 119 1.30 14.68 4.40
C THR A 119 2.37 15.76 4.48
N TYR A 120 2.55 16.51 3.40
CA TYR A 120 3.41 17.67 3.35
C TYR A 120 2.74 18.76 2.53
N SER A 121 2.91 20.02 2.93
CA SER A 121 2.45 21.15 2.14
C SER A 121 3.52 22.21 2.02
N ALA A 122 3.66 22.76 0.82
CA ALA A 122 4.64 23.78 0.47
C ALA A 122 3.96 24.90 -0.33
N GLY A 123 4.45 26.13 -0.23
CA GLY A 123 4.03 27.21 -1.13
C GLY A 123 4.46 26.93 -2.57
N LEU A 124 3.76 27.47 -3.57
CA LEU A 124 4.16 27.37 -4.98
C LEU A 124 5.58 27.95 -5.21
N PRO A 125 6.02 29.06 -4.57
CA PRO A 125 7.38 29.58 -4.73
C PRO A 125 8.44 28.64 -4.13
N GLU A 126 8.13 28.02 -2.99
CA GLU A 126 9.03 27.09 -2.30
C GLU A 126 9.17 25.77 -3.07
N SER A 127 8.05 25.23 -3.55
CA SER A 127 7.99 24.00 -4.35
C SER A 127 8.56 24.18 -5.76
N THR A 128 8.30 25.31 -6.43
CA THR A 128 8.96 25.62 -7.70
C THR A 128 10.46 25.82 -7.51
N ALA A 129 10.94 26.39 -6.41
CA ALA A 129 12.36 26.41 -6.10
C ALA A 129 12.95 24.99 -5.91
N LEU A 130 12.21 24.08 -5.25
CA LEU A 130 12.59 22.67 -5.10
C LEU A 130 12.64 21.93 -6.45
N MET A 131 11.65 22.15 -7.33
CA MET A 131 11.60 21.57 -8.67
C MET A 131 12.66 22.18 -9.59
N ASN A 132 12.76 23.52 -9.65
CA ASN A 132 13.65 24.26 -10.55
C ASN A 132 15.13 23.93 -10.34
N ARG A 133 15.57 23.63 -9.11
CA ARG A 133 16.97 23.26 -8.85
C ARG A 133 17.38 21.99 -9.60
N ARG A 134 16.44 21.08 -9.87
CA ARG A 134 16.69 19.80 -10.57
C ARG A 134 16.17 19.80 -12.00
N VAL A 135 15.02 20.43 -12.26
CA VAL A 135 14.51 20.63 -13.64
C VAL A 135 15.51 21.42 -14.47
N ARG A 136 16.22 22.41 -13.91
CA ARG A 136 17.30 23.13 -14.62
C ARG A 136 18.47 22.22 -15.01
N GLY A 137 18.91 21.33 -14.10
CA GLY A 137 19.97 20.36 -14.42
C GLY A 137 19.53 19.30 -15.44
N TRP A 138 18.22 19.04 -15.56
CA TRP A 138 17.65 18.14 -16.56
C TRP A 138 17.50 18.83 -17.94
N LEU A 139 17.06 20.10 -17.96
CA LEU A 139 16.96 20.92 -19.17
C LEU A 139 18.33 21.14 -19.84
N GLU A 140 19.40 21.16 -19.04
CA GLU A 140 20.79 21.25 -19.52
C GLU A 140 21.32 19.93 -20.11
N THR A 141 20.71 18.78 -19.78
CA THR A 141 21.18 17.45 -20.22
C THR A 141 20.37 16.84 -21.36
N HIS A 142 19.11 17.25 -21.57
CA HIS A 142 18.27 16.73 -22.65
C HIS A 142 17.40 17.83 -23.29
N PRO A 143 17.82 18.42 -24.42
CA PRO A 143 17.00 19.36 -25.18
C PRO A 143 16.05 18.58 -26.10
N GLU A 144 15.14 17.78 -25.53
CA GLU A 144 14.08 17.17 -26.35
C GLU A 144 12.85 18.08 -26.38
N THR A 145 12.35 18.22 -27.60
CA THR A 145 11.39 19.19 -28.11
C THR A 145 10.11 19.30 -27.26
N PRO A 146 9.58 20.51 -27.02
CA PRO A 146 8.30 20.66 -26.35
C PRO A 146 7.18 20.12 -27.24
N ASP A 147 6.44 19.14 -26.73
CA ASP A 147 5.10 18.83 -27.26
C ASP A 147 4.27 20.12 -27.28
N GLU A 148 3.55 20.34 -28.39
CA GLU A 148 2.86 21.58 -28.78
C GLU A 148 1.77 22.10 -27.81
N GLU A 149 1.56 21.48 -26.66
CA GLU A 149 0.75 22.06 -25.57
C GLU A 149 1.54 23.04 -24.69
N THR A 150 2.85 23.16 -24.91
CA THR A 150 3.76 24.02 -24.13
C THR A 150 3.97 25.37 -24.83
N VAL A 151 2.90 26.15 -25.00
CA VAL A 151 3.07 27.56 -25.39
C VAL A 151 3.21 28.40 -24.12
N PRO A 152 4.36 29.07 -23.87
CA PRO A 152 4.38 30.21 -22.96
C PRO A 152 3.62 31.33 -23.65
N SER A 153 2.29 31.33 -23.51
CA SER A 153 1.45 32.31 -24.19
C SER A 153 1.53 33.65 -23.49
N ARG A 154 2.29 34.53 -24.16
CA ARG A 154 2.00 35.95 -24.39
C ARG A 154 2.31 36.89 -23.25
N GLY A 155 3.54 37.42 -23.30
CA GLY A 155 3.94 38.60 -22.56
C GLY A 155 3.02 39.78 -22.85
N PHE A 156 2.34 40.25 -21.80
CA PHE A 156 2.02 41.66 -21.70
C PHE A 156 3.24 42.34 -21.08
N ALA A 157 3.99 43.05 -21.92
CA ALA A 157 5.04 43.94 -21.45
C ALA A 157 4.38 45.10 -20.69
N SER A 158 4.24 44.94 -19.37
CA SER A 158 4.06 46.09 -18.49
C SER A 158 5.44 46.67 -18.22
N LYS A 159 5.62 47.95 -18.56
CA LYS A 159 6.80 48.73 -18.20
C LYS A 159 6.78 48.94 -16.69
N ASP A 160 7.29 47.99 -15.93
CA ASP A 160 7.91 48.17 -14.61
C ASP A 160 8.60 46.85 -14.25
N GLY A 161 9.88 46.96 -13.89
CA GLY A 161 10.85 45.87 -13.91
C GLY A 161 10.73 44.84 -12.78
N GLU A 162 9.71 43.99 -12.84
CA GLU A 162 9.68 42.72 -12.14
C GLU A 162 8.87 41.71 -12.96
N ALA A 163 9.57 40.99 -13.86
CA ALA A 163 8.98 39.86 -14.57
C ALA A 163 8.76 38.71 -13.58
N ALA A 164 7.66 38.75 -12.85
CA ALA A 164 7.16 37.61 -12.10
C ALA A 164 6.71 36.56 -13.12
N TYR A 165 7.61 35.63 -13.47
CA TYR A 165 7.26 34.46 -14.25
C TYR A 165 6.29 33.65 -13.41
N GLU A 166 5.00 33.68 -13.75
CA GLU A 166 4.04 32.73 -13.20
C GLU A 166 4.41 31.37 -13.78
N ILE A 167 5.15 30.58 -12.99
CA ILE A 167 5.54 29.23 -13.38
C ILE A 167 4.27 28.38 -13.37
N VAL A 168 3.67 28.20 -14.55
CA VAL A 168 2.56 27.27 -14.75
C VAL A 168 3.12 25.86 -14.65
N VAL A 169 3.05 25.27 -13.46
CA VAL A 169 3.50 23.90 -13.22
C VAL A 169 2.43 22.94 -13.75
N SER A 170 2.72 22.20 -14.82
CA SER A 170 1.79 21.19 -15.33
C SER A 170 1.74 19.96 -14.41
N PRO A 171 0.57 19.33 -14.21
CA PRO A 171 0.45 18.12 -13.39
C PRO A 171 1.37 16.97 -13.84
N LYS A 172 1.60 16.85 -15.15
CA LYS A 172 2.55 15.88 -15.74
C LYS A 172 3.98 16.11 -15.25
N MET A 173 4.40 17.38 -15.11
CA MET A 173 5.74 17.73 -14.62
C MET A 173 5.89 17.39 -13.14
N VAL A 174 4.89 17.68 -12.32
CA VAL A 174 4.87 17.32 -10.89
C VAL A 174 4.95 15.81 -10.72
N LYS A 175 4.17 15.07 -11.51
CA LYS A 175 4.11 13.61 -11.48
C LYS A 175 5.46 12.95 -11.79
N ARG A 176 6.13 13.41 -12.86
CA ARG A 176 7.50 12.97 -13.22
C ARG A 176 8.52 13.33 -12.14
N TRP A 177 8.46 14.56 -11.64
CA TRP A 177 9.34 15.02 -10.56
C TRP A 177 9.18 14.17 -9.29
N LEU A 178 7.95 13.91 -8.86
CA LEU A 178 7.64 13.03 -7.73
C LEU A 178 8.14 11.61 -7.96
N SER A 179 7.99 11.09 -9.17
CA SER A 179 8.47 9.75 -9.52
C SER A 179 9.97 9.61 -9.32
N GLN A 180 10.74 10.60 -9.80
CA GLN A 180 12.19 10.64 -9.63
C GLN A 180 12.62 10.90 -8.19
N GLU A 181 11.93 11.80 -7.48
CA GLU A 181 12.27 12.15 -6.10
C GLU A 181 12.03 10.99 -5.13
N LEU A 182 10.92 10.27 -5.30
CA LEU A 182 10.48 9.24 -4.37
C LEU A 182 10.88 7.82 -4.81
N GLY A 183 11.34 7.66 -6.06
CA GLY A 183 11.63 6.35 -6.64
C GLY A 183 10.38 5.50 -6.85
N ILE A 184 9.24 6.15 -7.10
CA ILE A 184 7.93 5.49 -7.25
C ILE A 184 7.50 5.62 -8.72
N PRO A 185 6.96 4.56 -9.35
CA PRO A 185 6.50 4.65 -10.73
C PRO A 185 5.34 5.64 -10.87
N GLU A 186 5.31 6.39 -11.98
CA GLU A 186 4.25 7.35 -12.29
C GLU A 186 2.84 6.74 -12.25
N SER A 187 2.69 5.44 -12.51
CA SER A 187 1.39 4.75 -12.41
C SER A 187 0.79 4.77 -10.98
N LYS A 188 1.62 4.98 -9.96
CA LYS A 188 1.22 5.08 -8.54
C LYS A 188 1.13 6.52 -8.04
N ILE A 189 1.19 7.50 -8.95
CA ILE A 189 1.11 8.92 -8.62
C ILE A 189 -0.15 9.50 -9.26
N VAL A 190 -1.01 10.07 -8.42
CA VAL A 190 -2.31 10.60 -8.83
C VAL A 190 -2.42 12.08 -8.50
N GLU A 191 -3.11 12.82 -9.36
CA GLU A 191 -3.56 14.17 -9.06
C GLU A 191 -4.84 14.09 -8.24
N GLY A 192 -4.86 14.74 -7.08
CA GLY A 192 -5.95 14.70 -6.12
C GLY A 192 -5.46 14.59 -4.67
N ARG A 193 -6.41 14.42 -3.75
CA ARG A 193 -6.14 14.28 -2.32
C ARG A 193 -6.62 12.92 -1.81
N ILE A 194 -5.82 12.29 -0.97
CA ILE A 194 -6.26 11.12 -0.20
C ILE A 194 -7.27 11.60 0.84
N LEU A 195 -8.53 11.18 0.69
CA LEU A 195 -9.59 11.45 1.67
C LEU A 195 -9.32 10.58 2.90
N HIS A 196 -9.08 11.23 4.05
CA HIS A 196 -8.84 10.57 5.33
C HIS A 196 -9.58 11.31 6.43
#